data_AF-A0A3D2ER25-F1
#
_entry.id   AF-A0A3D2ER25-F1
#
_cell.length_a   1.000
_cell.length_b   1.000
_cell.length_c   1.000
_cell.angle_alpha   90.00
_cell.angle_beta   90.00
_cell.angle_gamma   90.00
#
_symmetry.space_group_name_H-M   'P 1'
#
loop_
_entity.id
_entity.type
_entity.pdbx_description
1 polymer ?
#
loop_
_entity_poly.entity_id
_entity_poly.type
_entity_poly.pdbx_seq_one_letter_code
_entity_poly.pdbx_strand_id
1 'polypeptide(L)' 'PTLNLNDPEDTVDMDLVPNHPRERQIRATVSNSFGFGGTNGSLIFSAFSG' A
#
# COMPACT_ATOMS: atom_id res chain seq x y z
N PRO A 1 -1.92 -8.39 2.63
CA PRO A 1 -2.92 -8.57 1.55
C PRO A 1 -4.09 -7.62 1.77
N THR A 2 -4.80 -7.27 0.71
CA THR A 2 -6.12 -6.63 0.81
C THR A 2 -7.16 -7.75 0.94
N LEU A 3 -7.46 -8.14 2.18
CA LEU A 3 -7.99 -9.44 2.55
C LEU A 3 -9.35 -9.82 1.92
N ASN A 4 -10.23 -8.84 1.68
CA ASN A 4 -11.62 -9.08 1.25
C ASN A 4 -11.90 -8.56 -0.18
N LEU A 5 -10.87 -8.42 -1.01
CA LEU A 5 -10.99 -7.87 -2.36
C LEU A 5 -11.30 -8.99 -3.37
N ASN A 6 -12.59 -9.33 -3.48
CA ASN A 6 -13.09 -10.39 -4.37
C ASN A 6 -13.49 -9.90 -5.77
N ASP A 7 -13.91 -8.64 -5.87
CA ASP A 7 -14.41 -8.01 -7.10
C ASP A 7 -13.72 -6.64 -7.27
N PRO A 8 -12.46 -6.62 -7.73
CA PRO A 8 -11.72 -5.38 -7.95
C PRO A 8 -12.28 -4.60 -9.13
N GLU A 9 -12.32 -3.27 -9.04
CA GLU A 9 -12.75 -2.42 -10.15
C GLU A 9 -11.75 -2.48 -11.32
N ASP A 10 -12.26 -2.67 -12.54
CA ASP A 10 -11.47 -2.71 -13.78
C ASP A 10 -10.71 -1.39 -14.06
N THR A 11 -11.16 -0.29 -13.44
CA THR A 11 -10.58 1.05 -13.60
C THR A 11 -9.31 1.25 -12.78
N VAL A 12 -8.99 0.36 -11.84
CA VAL A 12 -7.83 0.50 -10.94
C VAL A 12 -6.62 -0.19 -11.56
N ASP A 13 -5.71 0.61 -12.12
CA ASP A 13 -4.44 0.15 -12.74
C ASP A 13 -3.30 -0.08 -11.71
N MET A 14 -3.64 -0.56 -10.50
CA MET A 14 -2.66 -0.84 -9.44
C MET A 14 -2.79 -2.27 -8.91
N ASP A 15 -1.65 -2.89 -8.61
CA ASP A 15 -1.60 -4.20 -7.94
C ASP A 15 -1.95 -4.07 -6.45
N LEU A 16 -3.23 -4.28 -6.13
CA LEU A 16 -3.77 -4.17 -4.77
C LEU A 16 -3.50 -5.39 -3.87
N VAL A 17 -2.81 -6.42 -4.37
CA VAL A 17 -2.45 -7.65 -3.62
C VAL A 17 -3.68 -8.27 -2.91
N PRO A 18 -4.71 -8.73 -3.66
CA PRO A 18 -5.94 -9.25 -3.09
C PRO A 18 -5.74 -10.57 -2.36
N ASN A 19 -6.45 -10.74 -1.24
CA ASN A 19 -6.71 -11.99 -0.50
C ASN A 19 -5.50 -12.68 0.16
N HIS A 20 -4.38 -12.84 -0.55
CA HIS A 20 -3.19 -13.54 -0.06
C HIS A 20 -1.93 -12.69 -0.14
N PRO A 21 -1.03 -12.75 0.87
CA PRO A 21 0.24 -12.04 0.81
C PRO A 21 1.08 -12.56 -0.37
N ARG A 22 1.87 -11.68 -0.97
CA ARG A 22 2.82 -12.02 -2.03
C ARG A 22 4.22 -11.63 -1.57
N GLU A 23 5.14 -12.58 -1.61
CA GLU A 23 6.55 -12.31 -1.30
C GLU A 23 7.18 -11.43 -2.39
N ARG A 24 7.84 -10.34 -1.96
CA ARG A 24 8.57 -9.41 -2.83
C ARG A 24 9.71 -8.77 -2.06
N GLN A 25 10.82 -8.53 -2.74
CA GLN A 25 11.89 -7.69 -2.21
C GLN A 25 11.47 -6.22 -2.27
N ILE A 26 11.22 -5.60 -1.11
CA ILE A 26 10.85 -4.19 -1.00
C ILE A 26 12.03 -3.40 -0.43
N ARG A 27 12.52 -2.41 -1.18
CA ARG A 27 13.63 -1.53 -0.77
C ARG A 27 13.16 -0.19 -0.19
N ALA A 28 11.97 0.24 -0.58
CA ALA A 28 11.34 1.46 -0.10
C ALA A 28 9.83 1.28 -0.03
N THR A 29 9.18 1.96 0.89
CA THR A 29 7.74 1.91 1.12
C THR A 29 7.21 3.27 1.54
N VAL A 30 5.94 3.50 1.22
CA VAL A 30 5.17 4.68 1.61
C VAL A 30 3.99 4.22 2.46
N SER A 31 3.78 4.88 3.60
CA SER A 31 2.57 4.73 4.42
C SER A 31 1.84 6.07 4.45
N ASN A 32 0.61 6.09 3.94
CA ASN A 32 -0.24 7.28 3.85
C ASN A 32 -1.38 7.20 4.86
N SER A 33 -1.68 8.34 5.50
CA SER A 33 -2.80 8.51 6.42
C SER A 33 -3.57 9.77 6.07
N PHE A 34 -4.86 9.63 5.82
CA PHE A 34 -5.77 10.74 5.50
C PHE A 34 -6.90 10.78 6.53
N GLY A 35 -6.86 11.74 7.44
CA GLY A 35 -7.78 11.87 8.57
C GLY A 35 -8.89 12.89 8.33
N PHE A 36 -9.98 12.74 9.06
CA PHE A 36 -11.05 13.74 9.09
C PHE A 36 -10.55 15.10 9.56
N GLY A 37 -11.17 16.17 9.07
CA GLY A 37 -10.72 17.54 9.31
C GLY A 37 -9.58 17.99 8.39
N GLY A 38 -9.19 17.18 7.40
CA GLY A 38 -8.19 17.53 6.39
C GLY A 38 -6.75 17.28 6.81
N THR A 39 -6.52 16.52 7.89
CA THR A 39 -5.18 16.16 8.36
C THR A 39 -4.61 15.03 7.52
N ASN A 40 -3.62 15.34 6.68
CA ASN A 40 -2.97 14.38 5.80
C ASN A 40 -1.50 14.23 6.18
N GLY A 41 -0.99 13.00 6.15
CA GLY A 41 0.42 12.71 6.43
C GLY A 41 0.93 11.48 5.69
N SER A 42 2.21 11.52 5.34
CA SER A 42 2.91 10.42 4.68
C SER A 42 4.24 10.14 5.39
N LEU A 43 4.56 8.86 5.55
CA LEU A 43 5.86 8.38 6.01
C LEU A 43 6.52 7.55 4.91
N ILE A 44 7.81 7.81 4.69
CA ILE A 44 8.63 7.06 3.74
C ILE A 44 9.67 6.30 4.53
N PHE A 45 9.78 5.00 4.28
CA PHE A 45 10.83 4.16 4.83
C PHE A 45 11.64 3.59 3.68
N SER A 46 12.95 3.45 3.89
CA SER A 46 13.84 2.76 2.96
C SER A 46 14.77 1.84 3.72
N ALA A 47 15.17 0.75 3.07
CA ALA A 47 16.19 -0.14 3.60
C ALA A 47 17.49 0.66 3.79
N PHE A 48 18.08 0.56 4.97
CA PHE A 48 19.37 1.17 5.26
C PHE A 48 20.44 0.55 4.34
N SER A 49 21.25 1.40 3.70
CA SER A 49 22.26 0.98 2.72
C SER A 49 23.70 0.97 3.25
N GLY A 50 23.93 1.40 4.49
CA GLY A 50 25.29 1.59 5.02
C GLY A 50 25.87 2.93 4.60
#